data_AF-W5MBB8-F1
#
_entry.id   AF-W5MBB8-F1
#
_cell.length_a   1.000
_cell.length_b   1.000
_cell.length_c   1.000
_cell.angle_alpha   90.00
_cell.angle_beta   90.00
_cell.angle_gamma   90.00
#
_symmetry.space_group_name_H-M   'P 1'
#
loop_
_entity.id
_entity.type
_entity.pdbx_description
1 polymer ?
#
loop_
_entity_poly.entity_id
_entity_poly.type
_entity_poly.pdbx_seq_one_letter_code
_entity_poly.pdbx_strand_id
1 'polypeptide(L)'
;PFHHYVQLAQQTTLLGIAPQTLNSYFSTYIKFPSFDILTVSSFVCYCRNSLKVRASTTKVYLCAIHFFHKLLFGTNCPSLIHPQISLLLKGFQRLEKTLPNQRTPLTSDILESCIYVLRSGYHSPWVDRTLLSDISILSSDTLTIYLKKSKIDQLGSGTLIYYFKLCSYASPYESLSHYAHLRTSAGVLPTDPLFVNEKGHIVTCNWFLSHLSDILLTAGYPPEQFSGHSFRSGAAASAARQGIPEYLIKQLGCWSSEAYHAYIKTNPGTLKQA
;
A
#
# COMPACT_ATOMS: atom_id res chain seq x y z
N PRO A 1 -20.77 29.35 27.14
CA PRO A 1 -21.29 28.78 25.87
C PRO A 1 -20.33 27.79 25.18
N PHE A 2 -19.06 28.14 24.93
CA PHE A 2 -18.23 27.43 23.95
C PHE A 2 -17.45 26.18 24.43
N HIS A 3 -17.36 25.89 25.74
CA HIS A 3 -16.55 24.77 26.25
C HIS A 3 -16.92 23.39 25.68
N HIS A 4 -18.21 23.10 25.49
CA HIS A 4 -18.67 21.85 24.88
C HIS A 4 -18.17 21.69 23.43
N TYR A 5 -18.13 22.79 22.67
CA TYR A 5 -17.67 22.78 21.29
C TYR A 5 -16.16 22.53 21.15
N VAL A 6 -15.35 22.79 22.18
CA VAL A 6 -13.91 22.45 22.18
C VAL A 6 -13.71 20.93 22.18
N GLN A 7 -14.42 20.21 23.04
CA GLN A 7 -14.37 18.75 23.08
C GLN A 7 -14.93 18.13 21.80
N LEU A 8 -16.05 18.65 21.28
CA LEU A 8 -16.61 18.23 20.00
C LEU A 8 -15.61 18.44 18.85
N ALA A 9 -14.99 19.62 18.75
CA ALA A 9 -13.99 19.91 17.72
C ALA A 9 -12.78 18.97 17.80
N GLN A 10 -12.30 18.64 19.00
CA GLN A 10 -11.24 17.66 19.20
C GLN A 10 -11.64 16.26 18.72
N GLN A 11 -12.84 15.79 19.09
CA GLN A 11 -13.36 14.49 18.65
C GLN A 11 -13.55 14.43 17.12
N THR A 12 -14.17 15.43 16.51
CA THR A 12 -14.34 15.52 15.05
C THR A 12 -13.00 15.58 14.32
N THR A 13 -12.00 16.27 14.87
CA THR A 13 -10.63 16.30 14.31
C THR A 13 -10.00 14.90 14.30
N LEU A 14 -10.20 14.10 15.35
CA LEU A 14 -9.69 12.72 15.42
C LEU A 14 -10.40 11.79 14.41
N LEU A 15 -11.70 11.97 14.19
CA LEU A 15 -12.46 11.22 13.18
C LEU A 15 -12.00 11.52 11.74
N GLY A 16 -11.43 12.70 11.49
CA GLY A 16 -10.80 13.05 10.21
C GLY A 16 -9.48 12.30 9.92
N ILE A 17 -8.93 11.55 10.88
CA ILE A 17 -7.66 10.83 10.73
C ILE A 17 -7.92 9.34 10.48
N ALA A 18 -7.26 8.78 9.46
CA ALA A 18 -7.34 7.36 9.16
C ALA A 18 -6.95 6.50 10.39
N PRO A 19 -7.73 5.47 10.78
CA PRO A 19 -7.53 4.74 12.03
C PRO A 19 -6.12 4.16 12.22
N GLN A 20 -5.48 3.68 11.16
CA GLN A 20 -4.08 3.19 11.23
C GLN A 20 -3.08 4.30 11.57
N THR A 21 -3.25 5.49 10.99
CA THR A 21 -2.44 6.67 11.31
C THR A 21 -2.66 7.09 12.76
N LEU A 22 -3.93 7.11 13.20
CA LEU A 22 -4.29 7.50 14.56
C LEU A 22 -3.69 6.55 15.61
N ASN A 23 -3.75 5.23 15.39
CA ASN A 23 -3.12 4.23 16.25
C ASN A 23 -1.58 4.39 16.31
N SER A 24 -0.93 4.69 15.18
CA SER A 24 0.50 5.00 15.14
C SER A 24 0.84 6.28 15.91
N TYR A 25 -0.08 7.25 15.93
CA TYR A 25 0.14 8.52 16.62
C TYR A 25 -0.04 8.35 18.13
N PHE A 26 -1.12 7.72 18.59
CA PHE A 26 -1.40 7.48 20.02
C PHE A 26 -0.29 6.66 20.70
N SER A 27 0.14 5.55 20.08
CA SER A 27 1.19 4.67 20.63
C SER A 27 2.54 5.37 20.83
N THR A 28 2.79 6.44 20.07
CA THR A 28 3.95 7.33 20.23
C THR A 28 3.71 8.35 21.34
N TYR A 29 2.59 9.07 21.28
CA TYR A 29 2.30 10.22 22.16
C TYR A 29 2.22 9.85 23.64
N ILE A 30 1.56 8.74 23.97
CA ILE A 30 1.34 8.27 25.35
C ILE A 30 2.67 8.03 26.10
N LYS A 31 3.77 7.83 25.37
CA LYS A 31 5.10 7.52 25.93
C LYS A 31 6.05 8.74 25.95
N PHE A 32 5.58 9.93 25.57
CA PHE A 32 6.44 11.09 25.42
C PHE A 32 6.51 11.91 26.73
N PRO A 33 7.69 12.06 27.38
CA PRO A 33 7.75 12.49 28.78
C PRO A 33 7.71 14.01 29.00
N SER A 34 8.37 14.82 28.15
CA SER A 34 8.35 16.29 28.26
C SER A 34 8.73 16.99 26.96
N PHE A 35 8.30 18.25 26.83
CA PHE A 35 8.42 19.05 25.60
C PHE A 35 9.64 20.00 25.57
N ASP A 36 10.62 19.82 26.45
CA ASP A 36 11.87 20.58 26.42
C ASP A 36 12.82 20.08 25.31
N ILE A 37 13.74 20.94 24.87
CA ILE A 37 14.61 20.64 23.72
C ILE A 37 15.60 19.49 23.97
N LEU A 38 16.00 19.26 25.23
CA LEU A 38 16.93 18.18 25.59
C LEU A 38 16.20 16.84 25.54
N THR A 39 14.97 16.77 26.03
CA THR A 39 14.12 15.57 25.95
C THR A 39 13.71 15.26 24.52
N VAL A 40 13.32 16.26 23.71
CA VAL A 40 13.05 16.02 22.28
C VAL A 40 14.29 15.48 21.57
N SER A 41 15.47 16.04 21.83
CA SER A 41 16.74 15.54 21.28
C SER A 41 17.05 14.12 21.76
N SER A 42 16.85 13.83 23.05
CA SER A 42 17.07 12.52 23.65
C SER A 42 16.12 11.46 23.11
N PHE A 43 14.85 11.81 22.87
CA PHE A 43 13.87 10.95 22.22
C PHE A 43 14.26 10.61 20.78
N VAL A 44 14.76 11.58 20.01
CA VAL A 44 15.27 11.35 18.64
C VAL A 44 16.48 10.40 18.68
N CYS A 45 17.40 10.58 19.62
CA CYS A 45 18.52 9.66 19.87
C CYS A 45 18.06 8.27 20.31
N TYR A 46 17.07 8.16 21.20
CA TYR A 46 16.48 6.89 21.65
C TYR A 46 15.81 6.12 20.50
N CYS A 47 15.08 6.81 19.63
CA CYS A 47 14.50 6.21 18.43
C CYS A 47 15.57 5.54 17.54
N ARG A 48 16.73 6.20 17.37
CA ARG A 48 17.84 5.65 16.57
C ARG A 48 18.61 4.55 17.30
N ASN A 49 18.96 4.77 18.57
CA ASN A 49 19.91 3.93 19.29
C ASN A 49 19.25 2.72 19.97
N SER A 50 18.04 2.88 20.49
CA SER A 50 17.31 1.83 21.21
C SER A 50 16.25 1.17 20.34
N LEU A 51 15.37 1.95 19.68
CA LEU A 51 14.31 1.40 18.82
C LEU A 51 14.80 0.99 17.42
N LYS A 52 16.02 1.40 17.03
CA LYS A 52 16.63 1.16 15.70
C LYS A 52 15.75 1.61 14.51
N VAL A 53 14.83 2.55 14.71
CA VAL A 53 13.96 3.05 13.63
C VAL A 53 14.70 4.04 12.73
N ARG A 54 14.18 4.25 11.51
CA ARG A 54 14.73 5.21 10.55
C ARG A 54 14.40 6.65 10.96
N ALA A 55 15.25 7.61 10.60
CA ALA A 55 15.02 9.03 10.82
C ALA A 55 13.72 9.53 10.16
N SER A 56 13.28 8.91 9.05
CA SER A 56 11.96 9.18 8.46
C SER A 56 10.80 8.73 9.36
N THR A 57 10.91 7.58 10.03
CA THR A 57 9.97 7.11 11.05
C THR A 57 9.99 8.01 12.29
N THR A 58 11.18 8.38 12.78
CA THR A 58 11.33 9.33 13.90
C THR A 58 10.67 10.68 13.59
N LYS A 59 10.75 11.17 12.35
CA LYS A 59 10.02 12.37 11.92
C LYS A 59 8.50 12.20 12.03
N VAL A 60 7.95 11.04 11.65
CA VAL A 60 6.51 10.75 11.83
C VAL A 60 6.12 10.73 13.31
N TYR A 61 6.96 10.16 14.18
CA TYR A 61 6.74 10.18 15.63
C TYR A 61 6.71 11.62 16.18
N LEU A 62 7.65 12.48 15.78
CA LEU A 62 7.62 13.90 16.17
C LEU A 62 6.40 14.64 15.63
N CYS A 63 5.96 14.34 14.40
CA CYS A 63 4.72 14.89 13.84
C CYS A 63 3.48 14.45 14.64
N ALA A 64 3.41 13.19 15.09
CA ALA A 64 2.35 12.69 15.96
C ALA A 64 2.33 13.41 17.32
N ILE A 65 3.50 13.56 17.94
CA ILE A 65 3.66 14.26 19.22
C ILE A 65 3.25 15.73 19.07
N HIS A 66 3.66 16.39 17.99
CA HIS A 66 3.28 17.78 17.72
C HIS A 66 1.79 17.93 17.40
N PHE A 67 1.18 16.96 16.70
CA PHE A 67 -0.26 16.94 16.45
C PHE A 67 -1.06 16.93 17.76
N PHE A 68 -0.75 16.01 18.68
CA PHE A 68 -1.45 15.94 19.97
C PHE A 68 -1.18 17.15 20.87
N HIS A 69 0.03 17.72 20.86
CA HIS A 69 0.32 18.98 21.55
C HIS A 69 -0.60 20.11 21.04
N LYS A 70 -0.74 20.27 19.72
CA LYS A 70 -1.66 21.27 19.14
C LYS A 70 -3.12 20.99 19.50
N LEU A 71 -3.52 19.71 19.46
CA LEU A 71 -4.90 19.30 19.74
C LEU A 71 -5.32 19.61 21.19
N LEU A 72 -4.41 19.43 22.15
CA LEU A 72 -4.69 19.62 23.58
C LEU A 72 -4.45 21.07 24.06
N PHE A 73 -3.38 21.72 23.58
CA PHE A 73 -2.94 23.03 24.07
C PHE A 73 -3.19 24.20 23.10
N GLY A 74 -3.78 23.94 21.93
CA GLY A 74 -4.06 24.95 20.89
C GLY A 74 -2.83 25.60 20.25
N THR A 75 -1.62 25.21 20.63
CA THR A 75 -0.37 25.91 20.34
C THR A 75 0.68 24.98 19.72
N ASN A 76 1.61 25.55 18.95
CA ASN A 76 2.80 24.84 18.49
C ASN A 76 3.77 24.61 19.66
N CYS A 77 4.46 23.47 19.68
CA CYS A 77 5.57 23.25 20.60
C CYS A 77 6.88 23.78 19.95
N PRO A 78 7.55 24.80 20.51
CA PRO A 78 8.77 25.37 19.91
C PRO A 78 9.90 24.34 19.80
N SER A 79 10.07 23.48 20.80
CA SER A 79 11.13 22.46 20.83
C SER A 79 11.02 21.43 19.71
N LEU A 80 9.80 21.06 19.28
CA LEU A 80 9.59 20.09 18.20
C LEU A 80 9.89 20.66 16.81
N ILE A 81 9.84 21.99 16.64
CA ILE A 81 10.18 22.69 15.39
C ILE A 81 11.59 23.31 15.41
N HIS A 82 12.33 23.15 16.50
CA HIS A 82 13.63 23.78 16.68
C HIS A 82 14.65 23.31 15.61
N PRO A 83 15.47 24.20 15.03
CA PRO A 83 16.42 23.83 13.97
C PRO A 83 17.38 22.69 14.34
N GLN A 84 17.76 22.58 15.61
CA GLN A 84 18.56 21.48 16.16
C GLN A 84 17.95 20.09 15.88
N ILE A 85 16.63 19.93 16.02
CA ILE A 85 15.95 18.65 15.78
C ILE A 85 15.96 18.32 14.29
N SER A 86 15.78 19.32 13.43
CA SER A 86 15.91 19.15 11.98
C SER A 86 17.33 18.77 11.55
N LEU A 87 18.36 19.36 12.19
CA LEU A 87 19.77 19.01 11.94
C LEU A 87 20.12 17.61 12.47
N LEU A 88 19.62 17.23 13.65
CA LEU A 88 19.82 15.90 14.25
C LEU A 88 19.20 14.81 13.37
N LEU A 89 17.97 15.01 12.88
CA LEU A 89 17.34 14.10 11.90
C LEU A 89 18.15 14.01 10.60
N LYS A 90 18.63 15.13 10.06
CA LYS A 90 19.52 15.13 8.87
C LYS A 90 20.83 14.39 9.13
N GLY A 91 21.40 14.51 10.33
CA GLY A 91 22.57 13.74 10.75
C GLY A 91 22.32 12.23 10.72
N PHE A 92 21.21 11.78 11.32
CA PHE A 92 20.82 10.37 11.27
C PHE A 92 20.47 9.87 9.86
N GLN A 93 19.87 10.70 9.00
CA GLN A 93 19.66 10.37 7.59
C GLN A 93 20.99 10.14 6.82
N ARG A 94 22.05 10.88 7.15
CA ARG A 94 23.39 10.67 6.55
C ARG A 94 24.10 9.44 7.10
N LEU A 95 23.85 9.06 8.36
CA LEU A 95 24.38 7.85 8.99
C LEU A 95 23.57 6.58 8.63
N GLU A 96 22.41 6.74 8.02
CA GLU A 96 21.67 5.65 7.41
C GLU A 96 22.33 5.29 6.07
N LYS A 97 22.95 4.10 6.02
CA LYS A 97 23.33 3.48 4.73
C LYS A 97 22.06 3.32 3.89
N THR A 98 21.88 4.19 2.90
CA THR A 98 20.80 4.10 1.92
C THR A 98 21.11 2.96 0.96
N LEU A 99 20.83 1.73 1.39
CA LEU A 99 20.71 0.61 0.46
C LEU A 99 19.59 0.96 -0.54
N PRO A 100 19.84 0.84 -1.87
CA PRO A 100 18.78 1.02 -2.84
C PRO A 100 17.64 0.05 -2.53
N ASN A 101 16.40 0.49 -2.70
CA ASN A 101 15.21 -0.32 -2.40
C ASN A 101 15.29 -1.65 -3.16
N GLN A 102 15.61 -2.73 -2.45
CA GLN A 102 15.81 -4.10 -2.99
C GLN A 102 14.52 -4.72 -3.55
N ARG A 103 13.39 -4.01 -3.47
CA ARG A 103 12.13 -4.48 -4.03
C ARG A 103 12.19 -4.46 -5.56
N THR A 104 12.28 -5.65 -6.14
CA THR A 104 12.27 -5.88 -7.58
C THR A 104 10.85 -5.66 -8.11
N PRO A 105 10.68 -4.95 -9.23
CA PRO A 105 9.37 -4.81 -9.89
C PRO A 105 8.95 -6.16 -10.47
N LEU A 106 7.69 -6.56 -10.26
CA LEU A 106 7.14 -7.79 -10.81
C LEU A 106 6.58 -7.49 -12.21
N THR A 107 7.48 -7.44 -13.20
CA THR A 107 7.16 -7.11 -14.59
C THR A 107 6.40 -8.24 -15.30
N SER A 108 5.84 -7.96 -16.48
CA SER A 108 4.98 -8.90 -17.21
C SER A 108 5.63 -10.27 -17.45
N ASP A 109 6.94 -10.30 -17.71
CA ASP A 109 7.76 -11.50 -17.86
C ASP A 109 7.81 -12.38 -16.58
N ILE A 110 7.98 -11.75 -15.41
CA ILE A 110 7.93 -12.45 -14.11
C ILE A 110 6.50 -12.88 -13.80
N LEU A 111 5.51 -12.05 -14.12
CA LEU A 111 4.09 -12.35 -13.90
C LEU A 111 3.62 -13.55 -14.72
N GLU A 112 3.99 -13.63 -15.99
CA GLU A 112 3.70 -14.78 -16.87
C GLU A 112 4.33 -16.07 -16.32
N SER A 113 5.57 -15.99 -15.82
CA SER A 113 6.24 -17.11 -15.15
C SER A 113 5.47 -17.59 -13.91
N CYS A 114 4.98 -16.67 -13.07
CA CYS A 114 4.14 -17.01 -11.92
C CYS A 114 2.77 -17.60 -12.32
N ILE A 115 2.14 -17.10 -13.40
CA ILE A 115 0.85 -17.61 -13.89
C ILE A 115 1.00 -19.01 -14.49
N TYR A 116 2.13 -19.30 -15.15
CA TYR A 116 2.49 -20.64 -15.63
C TYR A 116 2.59 -21.64 -14.48
N VAL A 117 3.30 -21.29 -13.39
CA VAL A 117 3.36 -22.11 -12.17
C VAL A 117 1.96 -22.36 -11.58
N LEU A 118 1.15 -21.31 -11.41
CA LEU A 118 -0.20 -21.42 -10.86
C LEU A 118 -1.09 -22.39 -11.65
N ARG A 119 -1.07 -22.29 -12.98
CA ARG A 119 -1.86 -23.15 -13.88
C ARG A 119 -1.31 -24.57 -14.03
N SER A 120 -0.16 -24.86 -13.43
CA SER A 120 0.46 -26.20 -13.40
C SER A 120 0.09 -27.02 -12.17
N GLY A 121 -0.94 -26.62 -11.41
CA GLY A 121 -1.52 -27.44 -10.32
C GLY A 121 -1.27 -26.93 -8.90
N TYR A 122 -1.31 -25.61 -8.67
CA TYR A 122 -1.12 -25.01 -7.35
C TYR A 122 -2.41 -24.94 -6.52
N HIS A 123 -2.34 -25.31 -5.24
CA HIS A 123 -3.46 -25.43 -4.28
C HIS A 123 -3.15 -24.72 -2.95
N SER A 124 -4.15 -24.09 -2.29
CA SER A 124 -3.91 -23.09 -1.22
C SER A 124 -5.10 -22.62 -0.31
N PRO A 125 -4.85 -22.39 1.02
CA PRO A 125 -5.79 -21.77 1.98
C PRO A 125 -5.36 -20.42 2.70
N TRP A 126 -6.14 -19.28 2.78
CA TRP A 126 -6.41 -18.24 3.90
C TRP A 126 -6.74 -16.71 3.54
N VAL A 127 -7.02 -15.77 4.53
CA VAL A 127 -8.21 -14.83 4.91
C VAL A 127 -8.34 -13.23 4.66
N ASP A 128 -9.01 -12.62 3.63
CA ASP A 128 -9.62 -11.21 3.51
C ASP A 128 -10.75 -10.95 2.39
N ARG A 129 -11.17 -9.71 1.97
CA ARG A 129 -12.62 -9.24 1.97
C ARG A 129 -13.39 -8.61 0.73
N THR A 130 -13.07 -8.80 -0.55
CA THR A 130 -14.00 -8.37 -1.66
C THR A 130 -15.30 -9.21 -1.66
N LEU A 131 -16.47 -8.74 -2.17
CA LEU A 131 -17.72 -9.55 -2.24
C LEU A 131 -18.09 -9.98 -3.67
N LEU A 132 -18.85 -11.08 -3.81
CA LEU A 132 -19.31 -11.62 -5.10
C LEU A 132 -20.27 -10.66 -5.82
N SER A 133 -21.05 -9.86 -5.09
CA SER A 133 -21.86 -8.76 -5.64
C SER A 133 -21.03 -7.67 -6.32
N ASP A 134 -19.73 -7.60 -6.00
CA ASP A 134 -18.88 -6.51 -6.47
C ASP A 134 -18.31 -6.79 -7.86
N ILE A 135 -18.44 -8.02 -8.40
CA ILE A 135 -18.05 -8.36 -9.77
C ILE A 135 -19.26 -8.39 -10.71
N SER A 136 -19.13 -7.79 -11.89
CA SER A 136 -20.14 -7.83 -12.95
C SER A 136 -19.51 -8.09 -14.32
N ILE A 137 -20.14 -8.95 -15.12
CA ILE A 137 -19.77 -9.20 -16.51
C ILE A 137 -20.58 -8.23 -17.36
N LEU A 138 -19.92 -7.34 -18.11
CA LEU A 138 -20.58 -6.34 -18.96
C LEU A 138 -20.79 -6.84 -20.39
N SER A 139 -19.85 -7.64 -20.89
CA SER A 139 -19.79 -8.15 -22.27
C SER A 139 -18.97 -9.45 -22.30
N SER A 140 -18.81 -10.04 -23.49
CA SER A 140 -17.97 -11.24 -23.71
C SER A 140 -16.46 -11.01 -23.56
N ASP A 141 -16.04 -9.74 -23.41
CA ASP A 141 -14.64 -9.31 -23.33
C ASP A 141 -14.33 -8.38 -22.15
N THR A 142 -15.34 -7.94 -21.38
CA THR A 142 -15.17 -6.94 -20.31
C THR A 142 -15.96 -7.33 -19.07
N LEU A 143 -15.27 -7.36 -17.93
CA LEU A 143 -15.86 -7.45 -16.59
C LEU A 143 -15.39 -6.29 -15.73
N THR A 144 -16.15 -5.94 -14.69
CA THR A 144 -15.74 -4.92 -13.71
C THR A 144 -15.79 -5.44 -12.29
N ILE A 145 -14.96 -4.86 -11.42
CA ILE A 145 -15.04 -5.04 -9.97
C ILE A 145 -15.22 -3.67 -9.31
N TYR A 146 -16.26 -3.51 -8.50
CA TYR A 146 -16.52 -2.30 -7.72
C TYR A 146 -15.70 -2.29 -6.44
N LEU A 147 -14.63 -1.49 -6.42
CA LEU A 147 -13.84 -1.26 -5.23
C LEU A 147 -14.55 -0.26 -4.31
N LYS A 148 -15.22 -0.78 -3.28
CA LYS A 148 -16.00 0.01 -2.28
C LYS A 148 -15.23 1.12 -1.57
N LYS A 149 -13.90 1.01 -1.44
CA LYS A 149 -13.04 2.01 -0.80
C LYS A 149 -11.60 1.90 -1.26
N SER A 150 -10.95 3.04 -1.50
CA SER A 150 -9.52 3.13 -1.77
C SER A 150 -8.79 3.97 -0.70
N LYS A 151 -7.45 4.02 -0.75
CA LYS A 151 -6.65 4.86 0.16
C LYS A 151 -6.90 6.36 -0.05
N ILE A 152 -7.28 6.77 -1.26
CA ILE A 152 -7.50 8.18 -1.63
C ILE A 152 -8.99 8.56 -1.60
N ASP A 153 -9.88 7.56 -1.61
CA ASP A 153 -11.31 7.73 -1.45
C ASP A 153 -11.67 7.90 0.04
N GLN A 154 -11.57 9.14 0.51
CA GLN A 154 -11.91 9.50 1.89
C GLN A 154 -13.42 9.50 2.14
N LEU A 155 -14.23 9.71 1.09
CA LEU A 155 -15.69 9.79 1.18
C LEU A 155 -16.39 8.42 1.05
N GLY A 156 -15.70 7.39 0.55
CA GLY A 156 -16.27 6.07 0.31
C GLY A 156 -17.16 6.00 -0.93
N SER A 157 -16.91 6.87 -1.92
CA SER A 157 -17.65 6.91 -3.18
C SER A 157 -17.40 5.69 -4.08
N GLY A 158 -16.34 4.92 -3.80
CA GLY A 158 -15.96 3.73 -4.54
C GLY A 158 -15.44 4.01 -5.94
N THR A 159 -15.03 2.96 -6.66
CA THR A 159 -14.52 3.06 -8.04
C THR A 159 -14.69 1.73 -8.77
N LEU A 160 -15.16 1.76 -10.01
CA LEU A 160 -15.17 0.59 -10.89
C LEU A 160 -13.77 0.36 -11.47
N ILE A 161 -13.26 -0.86 -11.34
CA ILE A 161 -12.03 -1.34 -11.98
C ILE A 161 -12.43 -2.23 -13.15
N TYR A 162 -11.97 -1.89 -14.35
CA TYR A 162 -12.26 -2.64 -15.58
C TYR A 162 -11.18 -3.70 -15.83
N TYR A 163 -11.60 -4.90 -16.19
CA TYR A 163 -10.75 -6.01 -16.59
C TYR A 163 -11.19 -6.47 -17.97
N PHE A 164 -10.26 -6.34 -18.92
CA PHE A 164 -10.47 -6.69 -20.32
C PHE A 164 -9.90 -8.08 -20.62
N LYS A 165 -10.52 -8.77 -21.57
CA LYS A 165 -10.01 -9.99 -22.18
C LYS A 165 -8.82 -9.66 -23.06
N LEU A 166 -7.69 -10.32 -22.80
CA LEU A 166 -6.44 -10.10 -23.52
C LEU A 166 -6.09 -11.31 -24.39
N CYS A 167 -5.47 -11.08 -25.54
CA CYS A 167 -4.86 -12.12 -26.36
C CYS A 167 -3.51 -12.60 -25.78
N SER A 168 -3.46 -12.90 -24.48
CA SER A 168 -2.27 -13.37 -23.76
C SER A 168 -2.66 -14.39 -22.71
N TYR A 169 -1.73 -15.30 -22.39
CA TYR A 169 -1.86 -16.22 -21.27
C TYR A 169 -2.07 -15.47 -19.93
N ALA A 170 -1.57 -14.24 -19.79
CA ALA A 170 -1.77 -13.40 -18.61
C ALA A 170 -3.15 -12.71 -18.53
N SER A 171 -4.08 -13.01 -19.44
CA SER A 171 -5.43 -12.42 -19.42
C SER A 171 -6.15 -12.68 -18.08
N PRO A 172 -6.60 -11.63 -17.37
CA PRO A 172 -7.30 -11.78 -16.09
C PRO A 172 -8.78 -12.16 -16.29
N TYR A 173 -9.35 -11.88 -17.46
CA TYR A 173 -10.78 -12.01 -17.73
C TYR A 173 -11.27 -13.44 -17.57
N GLU A 174 -10.63 -14.41 -18.24
CA GLU A 174 -11.00 -15.82 -18.21
C GLU A 174 -10.92 -16.39 -16.80
N SER A 175 -9.84 -16.10 -16.07
CA SER A 175 -9.64 -16.62 -14.72
C SER A 175 -10.62 -16.01 -13.71
N LEU A 176 -10.92 -14.69 -13.80
CA LEU A 176 -11.91 -14.05 -12.93
C LEU A 176 -13.35 -14.45 -13.27
N SER A 177 -13.72 -14.51 -14.55
CA SER A 177 -15.04 -14.96 -15.01
C SER A 177 -15.29 -16.41 -14.60
N HIS A 178 -14.35 -17.32 -14.87
CA HIS A 178 -14.47 -18.72 -14.47
C HIS A 178 -14.61 -18.88 -12.95
N TYR A 179 -13.79 -18.16 -12.17
CA TYR A 179 -13.88 -18.19 -10.71
C TYR A 179 -15.22 -17.65 -10.19
N ALA A 180 -15.73 -16.54 -10.73
CA ALA A 180 -17.04 -16.00 -10.37
C ALA A 180 -18.19 -16.98 -10.70
N HIS A 181 -18.12 -17.66 -11.84
CA HIS A 181 -19.06 -18.73 -12.18
C HIS A 181 -18.98 -19.89 -11.19
N LEU A 182 -17.79 -20.38 -10.84
CA LEU A 182 -17.61 -21.43 -9.83
C LEU A 182 -18.20 -21.04 -8.47
N ARG A 183 -17.97 -19.79 -8.00
CA ARG A 183 -18.58 -19.27 -6.76
C ARG A 183 -20.10 -19.32 -6.84
N THR A 184 -20.68 -18.79 -7.93
CA THR A 184 -22.14 -18.75 -8.14
C THR A 184 -22.76 -20.16 -8.23
N SER A 185 -22.14 -21.08 -8.97
CA SER A 185 -22.58 -22.47 -9.10
C SER A 185 -22.46 -23.27 -7.80
N ALA A 186 -21.58 -22.86 -6.88
CA ALA A 186 -21.50 -23.42 -5.52
C ALA A 186 -22.60 -22.88 -4.58
N GLY A 187 -23.51 -22.03 -5.06
CA GLY A 187 -24.67 -21.55 -4.30
C GLY A 187 -24.36 -20.46 -3.26
N VAL A 188 -23.19 -19.82 -3.33
CA VAL A 188 -22.83 -18.74 -2.39
C VAL A 188 -23.60 -17.45 -2.70
N LEU A 189 -23.87 -16.67 -1.67
CA LEU A 189 -24.68 -15.46 -1.77
C LEU A 189 -23.90 -14.32 -2.43
N PRO A 190 -24.57 -13.35 -3.09
CA PRO A 190 -23.90 -12.14 -3.59
C PRO A 190 -23.20 -11.35 -2.47
N THR A 191 -23.71 -11.42 -1.25
CA THR A 191 -23.09 -10.81 -0.05
C THR A 191 -21.87 -11.56 0.46
N ASP A 192 -21.59 -12.76 -0.05
CA ASP A 192 -20.43 -13.53 0.36
C ASP A 192 -19.15 -13.00 -0.30
N PRO A 193 -17.98 -13.24 0.30
CA PRO A 193 -16.72 -12.81 -0.28
C PRO A 193 -16.46 -13.36 -1.69
N LEU A 194 -15.96 -12.54 -2.61
CA LEU A 194 -15.53 -12.97 -3.94
C LEU A 194 -14.34 -13.91 -3.79
N PHE A 195 -13.20 -13.37 -3.34
CA PHE A 195 -11.99 -14.17 -3.13
C PHE A 195 -12.07 -14.91 -1.80
N VAL A 196 -12.17 -16.23 -1.92
CA VAL A 196 -12.07 -17.19 -0.82
C VAL A 196 -10.98 -18.22 -1.11
N ASN A 197 -10.52 -18.82 -0.03
CA ASN A 197 -9.59 -19.92 0.04
C ASN A 197 -10.30 -21.28 -0.08
N GLU A 198 -9.51 -22.35 -0.15
CA GLU A 198 -10.01 -23.75 -0.18
C GLU A 198 -10.92 -24.14 0.99
N LYS A 199 -10.89 -23.38 2.09
CA LYS A 199 -11.72 -23.60 3.29
C LYS A 199 -12.94 -22.67 3.33
N GLY A 200 -13.31 -22.02 2.24
CA GLY A 200 -14.48 -21.13 2.12
C GLY A 200 -14.36 -19.77 2.84
N HIS A 201 -13.29 -19.55 3.60
CA HIS A 201 -12.94 -18.24 4.12
C HIS A 201 -12.29 -17.48 2.96
N ILE A 202 -12.74 -16.29 2.54
CA ILE A 202 -11.99 -15.01 2.67
C ILE A 202 -10.46 -15.10 2.22
N VAL A 203 -9.86 -14.18 1.41
CA VAL A 203 -8.42 -14.21 0.92
C VAL A 203 -7.40 -13.12 1.45
N THR A 204 -6.36 -13.44 2.26
CA THR A 204 -5.55 -12.41 3.05
C THR A 204 -4.46 -11.70 2.27
N CYS A 205 -4.07 -10.49 2.69
CA CYS A 205 -2.78 -9.91 2.32
C CYS A 205 -1.57 -10.77 2.78
N ASN A 206 -1.53 -11.25 4.03
CA ASN A 206 -0.43 -12.11 4.48
C ASN A 206 -0.39 -13.44 3.71
N TRP A 207 -1.56 -14.10 3.53
CA TRP A 207 -1.69 -15.27 2.67
C TRP A 207 -1.18 -15.01 1.26
N PHE A 208 -1.66 -13.94 0.61
CA PHE A 208 -1.28 -13.59 -0.75
C PHE A 208 0.24 -13.43 -0.89
N LEU A 209 0.90 -12.80 0.10
CA LEU A 209 2.35 -12.65 0.11
C LEU A 209 3.10 -13.96 0.38
N SER A 210 2.60 -14.84 1.24
CA SER A 210 3.16 -16.19 1.41
C SER A 210 3.04 -17.02 0.13
N HIS A 211 1.88 -17.02 -0.53
CA HIS A 211 1.67 -17.83 -1.72
C HIS A 211 2.41 -17.26 -2.92
N LEU A 212 2.48 -15.93 -3.04
CA LEU A 212 3.39 -15.25 -3.96
C LEU A 212 4.84 -15.68 -3.74
N SER A 213 5.29 -15.81 -2.48
CA SER A 213 6.64 -16.28 -2.17
C SER A 213 6.90 -17.69 -2.69
N ASP A 214 5.99 -18.62 -2.46
CA ASP A 214 6.12 -20.01 -2.94
C ASP A 214 6.10 -20.11 -4.48
N ILE A 215 5.22 -19.33 -5.12
CA ILE A 215 5.11 -19.27 -6.59
C ILE A 215 6.37 -18.66 -7.19
N LEU A 216 6.93 -17.60 -6.60
CA LEU A 216 8.18 -16.98 -7.04
C LEU A 216 9.36 -17.94 -6.90
N LEU A 217 9.48 -18.64 -5.76
CA LEU A 217 10.49 -19.68 -5.54
C LEU A 217 10.40 -20.78 -6.61
N THR A 218 9.19 -21.27 -6.87
CA THR A 218 8.94 -22.31 -7.88
C THR A 218 9.26 -21.82 -9.30
N ALA A 219 9.03 -20.54 -9.58
CA ALA A 219 9.40 -19.88 -10.84
C ALA A 219 10.89 -19.47 -10.91
N GLY A 220 11.71 -19.76 -9.90
CA GLY A 220 13.16 -19.49 -9.89
C GLY A 220 13.56 -18.09 -9.42
N TYR A 221 12.68 -17.34 -8.77
CA TYR A 221 12.92 -15.97 -8.30
C TYR A 221 13.07 -15.89 -6.76
N PRO A 222 14.00 -15.06 -6.23
CA PRO A 222 14.18 -14.88 -4.78
C PRO A 222 13.04 -14.05 -4.17
N PRO A 223 12.16 -14.63 -3.34
CA PRO A 223 10.91 -13.99 -2.92
C PRO A 223 11.10 -12.80 -1.98
N GLU A 224 12.23 -12.71 -1.28
CA GLU A 224 12.56 -11.62 -0.34
C GLU A 224 12.67 -10.26 -1.03
N GLN A 225 12.87 -10.28 -2.36
CA GLN A 225 12.90 -9.10 -3.22
C GLN A 225 11.50 -8.64 -3.65
N PHE A 226 10.43 -9.39 -3.35
CA PHE A 226 9.09 -9.10 -3.83
C PHE A 226 8.12 -8.75 -2.69
N SER A 227 7.03 -8.10 -3.05
CA SER A 227 5.96 -7.70 -2.14
C SER A 227 4.70 -7.37 -2.94
N GLY A 228 3.55 -7.16 -2.28
CA GLY A 228 2.33 -6.70 -2.96
C GLY A 228 2.51 -5.36 -3.69
N HIS A 229 3.51 -4.57 -3.31
CA HIS A 229 3.86 -3.34 -4.01
C HIS A 229 4.64 -3.58 -5.32
N SER A 230 5.33 -4.72 -5.45
CA SER A 230 6.09 -5.09 -6.64
C SER A 230 5.20 -5.24 -7.87
N PHE A 231 3.94 -5.65 -7.71
CA PHE A 231 2.94 -5.64 -8.80
C PHE A 231 2.69 -4.24 -9.35
N ARG A 232 2.49 -3.24 -8.48
CA ARG A 232 2.24 -1.86 -8.92
C ARG A 232 3.45 -1.25 -9.62
N SER A 233 4.66 -1.51 -9.12
CA SER A 233 5.87 -1.03 -9.77
C SER A 233 6.19 -1.77 -11.07
N GLY A 234 5.91 -3.07 -11.13
CA GLY A 234 6.09 -3.90 -12.32
C GLY A 234 5.09 -3.61 -13.43
N ALA A 235 3.82 -3.36 -13.09
CA ALA A 235 2.82 -2.89 -14.04
C ALA A 235 3.22 -1.54 -14.66
N ALA A 236 3.62 -0.56 -13.84
CA ALA A 236 4.11 0.74 -14.32
C ALA A 236 5.33 0.58 -15.25
N ALA A 237 6.32 -0.20 -14.83
CA ALA A 237 7.55 -0.42 -15.61
C ALA A 237 7.29 -1.18 -16.93
N SER A 238 6.36 -2.13 -16.95
CA SER A 238 5.99 -2.89 -18.15
C SER A 238 5.21 -2.02 -19.14
N ALA A 239 4.26 -1.21 -18.64
CA ALA A 239 3.51 -0.26 -19.46
C ALA A 239 4.44 0.81 -20.09
N ALA A 240 5.36 1.37 -19.30
CA ALA A 240 6.35 2.32 -19.81
C ALA A 240 7.28 1.69 -20.87
N ARG A 241 7.70 0.44 -20.68
CA ARG A 241 8.51 -0.32 -21.65
C ARG A 241 7.77 -0.56 -22.98
N GLN A 242 6.43 -0.68 -22.92
CA GLN A 242 5.57 -0.78 -24.10
C GLN A 242 5.25 0.58 -24.75
N GLY A 243 5.82 1.68 -24.25
CA GLY A 243 5.57 3.03 -24.78
C GLY A 243 4.19 3.59 -24.42
N ILE A 244 3.49 3.02 -23.44
CA ILE A 244 2.18 3.55 -23.00
C ILE A 244 2.39 4.95 -22.40
N PRO A 245 1.67 5.98 -22.88
CA PRO A 245 1.76 7.34 -22.36
C PRO A 245 1.61 7.45 -20.84
N GLU A 246 2.40 8.32 -20.21
CA GLU A 246 2.43 8.46 -18.74
C GLU A 246 1.06 8.77 -18.14
N TYR A 247 0.20 9.54 -18.83
CA TYR A 247 -1.15 9.84 -18.35
C TYR A 247 -2.04 8.58 -18.30
N LEU A 248 -1.89 7.64 -19.24
CA LEU A 248 -2.58 6.35 -19.20
C LEU A 248 -2.01 5.46 -18.10
N ILE A 249 -0.69 5.43 -17.89
CA ILE A 249 -0.08 4.71 -16.76
C ILE A 249 -0.63 5.25 -15.43
N LYS A 250 -0.70 6.58 -15.30
CA LYS A 250 -1.24 7.28 -14.12
C LYS A 250 -2.70 6.88 -13.85
N GLN A 251 -3.53 6.81 -14.89
CA GLN A 251 -4.92 6.35 -14.81
C GLN A 251 -5.03 4.86 -14.44
N LEU A 252 -4.32 3.98 -15.16
CA LEU A 252 -4.35 2.51 -14.97
C LEU A 252 -3.94 2.08 -13.55
N GLY A 253 -2.97 2.76 -12.94
CA GLY A 253 -2.58 2.48 -11.56
C GLY A 253 -3.29 3.33 -10.51
N CYS A 254 -4.33 4.09 -10.87
CA CYS A 254 -5.09 4.97 -9.98
C CYS A 254 -4.19 5.90 -9.13
N TRP A 255 -3.22 6.54 -9.77
CA TRP A 255 -2.29 7.47 -9.11
C TRP A 255 -2.80 8.91 -9.23
N SER A 256 -3.09 9.56 -8.10
CA SER A 256 -3.43 10.99 -8.08
C SER A 256 -2.21 11.91 -8.27
N SER A 257 -1.00 11.40 -8.02
CA SER A 257 0.26 12.15 -8.09
C SER A 257 1.36 11.41 -8.86
N GLU A 258 2.45 12.12 -9.12
CA GLU A 258 3.65 11.67 -9.85
C GLU A 258 4.49 10.59 -9.10
N ALA A 259 3.88 9.86 -8.17
CA ALA A 259 4.52 8.78 -7.42
C ALA A 259 4.94 7.58 -8.30
N TYR A 260 4.37 7.44 -9.50
CA TYR A 260 4.66 6.34 -10.42
C TYR A 260 6.01 6.48 -11.15
N HIS A 261 6.55 7.69 -11.34
CA HIS A 261 7.89 7.85 -11.92
C HIS A 261 8.98 7.15 -11.08
N ALA A 262 8.78 7.00 -9.77
CA ALA A 262 9.69 6.24 -8.92
C ALA A 262 9.76 4.73 -9.25
N TYR A 263 8.79 4.21 -10.02
CA TYR A 263 8.77 2.84 -10.53
C TYR A 263 9.30 2.75 -11.97
N ILE A 264 9.10 3.80 -12.78
CA ILE A 264 9.63 3.90 -14.13
C ILE A 264 11.12 4.28 -14.06
N LYS A 265 11.97 3.30 -13.77
CA LYS A 265 13.43 3.47 -13.79
C LYS A 265 13.94 3.43 -15.22
N THR A 266 14.43 4.56 -15.72
CA THR A 266 15.21 4.59 -16.97
C THR A 266 16.48 3.77 -16.79
N ASN A 267 16.67 2.74 -17.61
CA ASN A 267 17.93 1.98 -17.62
C ASN A 267 18.98 2.68 -18.52
N PRO A 268 20.29 2.44 -18.34
CA PRO A 268 21.32 3.07 -19.15
C PRO A 268 21.24 2.76 -20.65
N GLY A 269 20.62 1.64 -21.04
CA GLY A 269 20.35 1.29 -22.44
C GLY A 269 19.32 2.21 -23.08
N THR A 270 18.22 2.52 -22.37
CA THR A 270 17.22 3.49 -22.81
C THR A 270 17.82 4.89 -22.93
N LEU A 271 18.70 5.30 -21.98
CA LEU A 271 19.42 6.58 -22.07
C LEU A 271 20.39 6.65 -23.27
N LYS A 272 20.90 5.51 -23.74
CA LYS A 272 21.80 5.44 -24.92
C LYS A 272 21.05 5.50 -26.25
N GLN A 273 19.73 5.28 -26.25
CA GLN A 273 18.88 5.24 -27.45
C GLN A 273 18.13 6.55 -27.74
N ALA A 274 18.19 7.51 -26.82
CA ALA A 274 17.61 8.85 -26.94
C ALA A 274 18.64 9.88 -27.40
#